data_AF-A0A4Q7Y9Y1-F1
#
_entry.id   AF-A0A4Q7Y9Y1-F1
#
_cell.length_a   1.000
_cell.length_b   1.000
_cell.length_c   1.000
_cell.angle_alpha   90.00
_cell.angle_beta   90.00
_cell.angle_gamma   90.00
#
_symmetry.space_group_name_H-M   'P 1'
#
loop_
_entity.id
_entity.type
_entity.pdbx_description
1 polymer ?
#
loop_
_entity_poly.entity_id
_entity_poly.type
_entity_poly.pdbx_seq_one_letter_code
_entity_poly.pdbx_strand_id
1 'polypeptide(L)'
;MDLSPRRTVRALVASSAVPLLAACGAGEVISVADVTVLVSERTGAGMDALGGGRLEVSGGCLGAGGSVIVWPHGTEVVDDDPLTIAVPGHGTYGLGDEVEVGGGFVLEHSSRNWELGPFDVAGVTVPAPCAEHDVFLAR
;
A
#
# COMPACT_ATOMS: atom_id res chain seq x y z
N MET A 1 3.93 -46.54 -60.53
CA MET A 1 5.06 -45.64 -60.81
C MET A 1 4.41 -44.41 -61.43
N ASP A 2 4.19 -43.29 -60.75
CA ASP A 2 5.06 -42.54 -59.84
C ASP A 2 4.26 -41.87 -58.71
N LEU A 3 4.85 -41.83 -57.51
CA LEU A 3 4.42 -41.06 -56.33
C LEU A 3 5.27 -39.78 -56.27
N SER A 4 4.64 -38.61 -56.11
CA SER A 4 5.34 -37.34 -55.84
C SER A 4 4.43 -36.37 -55.05
N PRO A 5 4.97 -35.35 -54.35
CA PRO A 5 5.33 -35.52 -52.95
C PRO A 5 4.57 -34.59 -51.99
N ARG A 6 4.67 -34.99 -50.72
CA ARG A 6 4.12 -34.40 -49.49
C ARG A 6 4.42 -32.90 -49.35
N ARG A 7 3.39 -32.10 -49.06
CA ARG A 7 3.55 -30.80 -48.39
C ARG A 7 3.10 -30.93 -46.95
N THR A 8 4.06 -31.27 -46.09
CA THR A 8 3.91 -31.31 -44.64
C THR A 8 3.99 -29.87 -44.12
N VAL A 9 2.83 -29.23 -43.89
CA VAL A 9 2.77 -27.95 -43.18
C VAL A 9 2.93 -28.25 -41.68
N ARG A 10 4.14 -28.07 -41.16
CA ARG A 10 4.42 -28.07 -39.72
C ARG A 10 3.78 -26.82 -39.10
N ALA A 11 2.64 -26.99 -38.45
CA ALA A 11 2.09 -25.98 -37.55
C ALA A 11 2.95 -25.94 -36.28
N LEU A 12 3.72 -24.86 -36.09
CA LEU A 12 4.31 -24.54 -34.79
C LEU A 12 3.19 -24.10 -33.85
N VAL A 13 2.83 -24.94 -32.89
CA VAL A 13 2.03 -24.54 -31.74
C VAL A 13 2.96 -23.77 -30.80
N ALA A 14 2.87 -22.44 -30.84
CA ALA A 14 3.53 -21.57 -29.87
C ALA A 14 2.76 -21.68 -28.54
N SER A 15 3.22 -22.57 -27.66
CA SER A 15 2.73 -22.64 -26.28
C SER A 15 3.19 -21.41 -25.51
N SER A 16 2.35 -20.39 -25.45
CA SER A 16 2.50 -19.22 -24.58
C SER A 16 2.37 -19.66 -23.13
N ALA A 17 3.50 -19.87 -22.47
CA ALA A 17 3.57 -19.99 -21.02
C ALA A 17 3.10 -18.67 -20.40
N VAL A 18 1.97 -18.69 -19.70
CA VAL A 18 1.51 -17.57 -18.87
C VAL A 18 2.31 -17.64 -17.57
N PRO A 19 3.22 -16.70 -17.28
CA PRO A 19 3.90 -16.68 -16.00
C PRO A 19 2.88 -16.29 -14.93
N LEU A 20 2.47 -17.25 -14.10
CA LEU A 20 1.81 -16.97 -12.83
C LEU A 20 2.85 -16.25 -11.94
N LEU A 21 2.89 -14.93 -12.02
CA LEU A 21 3.64 -14.11 -11.08
C LEU A 21 3.01 -14.30 -9.71
N ALA A 22 3.71 -15.01 -8.83
CA ALA A 22 3.35 -15.13 -7.43
C ALA A 22 3.34 -13.71 -6.83
N ALA A 23 2.16 -13.22 -6.45
CA ALA A 23 2.00 -11.99 -5.68
C ALA A 23 2.49 -12.24 -4.24
N CYS A 24 3.81 -12.23 -4.07
CA CYS A 24 4.45 -12.31 -2.77
C CYS A 24 4.46 -10.92 -2.12
N GLY A 25 3.42 -10.62 -1.35
CA GLY A 25 3.48 -9.77 -0.15
C GLY A 25 4.14 -8.38 -0.27
N ALA A 26 4.00 -7.67 -1.39
CA ALA A 26 4.41 -6.27 -1.48
C ALA A 26 3.42 -5.37 -0.74
N GLY A 27 3.84 -4.16 -0.36
CA GLY A 27 2.93 -3.11 0.08
C GLY A 27 1.98 -2.70 -1.03
N GLU A 28 0.86 -2.09 -0.66
CA GLU A 28 -0.23 -1.72 -1.55
C GLU A 28 -0.58 -0.23 -1.42
N VAL A 29 -0.86 0.40 -2.56
CA VAL A 29 -1.39 1.76 -2.64
C VAL A 29 -2.82 1.67 -3.18
N ILE A 30 -3.79 1.97 -2.34
CA ILE A 30 -5.22 1.97 -2.71
C ILE A 30 -5.63 3.41 -2.95
N SER A 31 -6.13 3.70 -4.15
CA SER A 31 -6.67 5.03 -4.49
C SER A 31 -8.19 4.98 -4.49
N VAL A 32 -8.83 5.80 -3.65
CA VAL A 32 -10.29 5.87 -3.52
C VAL A 32 -10.71 7.33 -3.55
N ALA A 33 -11.53 7.69 -4.55
CA ALA A 33 -11.78 9.09 -4.92
C ALA A 33 -10.46 9.86 -5.06
N ASP A 34 -10.23 10.87 -4.22
CA ASP A 34 -9.01 11.68 -4.19
C ASP A 34 -8.09 11.36 -2.99
N VAL A 35 -8.32 10.21 -2.32
CA VAL A 35 -7.56 9.78 -1.12
C VAL A 35 -6.71 8.56 -1.44
N THR A 36 -5.45 8.61 -1.00
CA THR A 36 -4.48 7.52 -1.09
C THR A 36 -4.38 6.80 0.26
N VAL A 37 -4.69 5.51 0.29
CA VAL A 37 -4.45 4.64 1.45
C VAL A 37 -3.17 3.84 1.20
N LEU A 38 -2.18 4.02 2.07
CA LEU A 38 -0.91 3.32 2.02
C LEU A 38 -0.97 2.11 2.93
N VAL A 39 -0.77 0.91 2.41
CA VAL A 39 -0.82 -0.34 3.18
C VAL A 39 0.55 -1.02 3.09
N SER A 40 1.17 -1.30 4.22
CA SER A 40 2.50 -1.91 4.26
C SER A 40 2.47 -3.37 3.80
N GLU A 41 3.63 -3.88 3.41
CA GLU A 41 3.86 -5.33 3.43
C GLU A 41 3.75 -5.88 4.86
N ARG A 42 3.71 -7.20 5.00
CA ARG A 42 3.76 -7.83 6.33
C ARG A 42 5.15 -7.61 6.93
N THR A 43 5.24 -6.76 7.96
CA THR A 43 6.48 -6.52 8.70
C THR A 43 6.45 -7.18 10.08
N GLY A 44 7.62 -7.56 10.61
CA GLY A 44 7.72 -8.40 11.81
C GLY A 44 8.58 -7.86 12.97
N ALA A 45 9.04 -6.59 12.95
CA ALA A 45 9.97 -6.10 13.98
C ALA A 45 9.84 -4.60 14.34
N GLY A 46 9.95 -4.25 15.64
CA GLY A 46 10.89 -3.22 16.14
C GLY A 46 10.45 -1.81 16.62
N MET A 47 9.18 -1.43 16.66
CA MET A 47 8.71 -0.09 17.04
C MET A 47 7.38 -0.26 17.76
N ASP A 48 7.35 0.18 19.02
CA ASP A 48 6.19 0.09 19.91
C ASP A 48 5.76 1.50 20.34
N ALA A 49 5.93 2.48 19.46
CA ALA A 49 5.36 3.81 19.68
C ALA A 49 3.84 3.73 19.52
N LEU A 50 3.13 4.45 20.38
CA LEU A 50 1.71 4.64 20.23
C LEU A 50 1.47 5.75 19.19
N GLY A 51 0.67 5.44 18.18
CA GLY A 51 0.24 6.38 17.15
C GLY A 51 -1.28 6.37 16.97
N GLY A 52 -1.76 7.13 16.00
CA GLY A 52 -3.19 7.31 15.72
C GLY A 52 -3.67 8.71 16.07
N GLY A 53 -4.94 8.81 16.45
CA GLY A 53 -5.68 10.06 16.62
C GLY A 53 -6.95 10.06 15.76
N ARG A 54 -7.47 11.25 15.47
CA ARG A 54 -8.63 11.40 14.58
C ARG A 54 -8.24 11.03 13.15
N LEU A 55 -8.97 10.11 12.54
CA LEU A 55 -8.79 9.70 11.14
C LEU A 55 -9.13 10.86 10.21
N GLU A 56 -8.22 11.18 9.30
CA GLU A 56 -8.32 12.34 8.42
C GLU A 56 -7.49 12.16 7.12
N VAL A 57 -7.60 13.12 6.21
CA VAL A 57 -6.82 13.16 4.98
C VAL A 57 -5.75 14.24 5.09
N SER A 58 -4.48 13.84 4.98
CA SER A 58 -3.30 14.71 5.08
C SER A 58 -2.47 14.57 3.81
N GLY A 59 -2.28 15.66 3.07
CA GLY A 59 -1.52 15.66 1.81
C GLY A 59 -2.12 14.75 0.73
N GLY A 60 -3.42 14.45 0.80
CA GLY A 60 -4.09 13.48 -0.08
C GLY A 60 -3.91 12.02 0.34
N CYS A 61 -3.25 11.74 1.48
CA CYS A 61 -3.15 10.40 2.04
C CYS A 61 -4.03 10.23 3.29
N LEU A 62 -4.52 9.01 3.50
CA LEU A 62 -5.23 8.65 4.74
C LEU A 62 -4.24 8.60 5.91
N GLY A 63 -4.56 9.34 6.96
CA GLY A 63 -3.73 9.48 8.14
C GLY A 63 -4.55 9.65 9.40
N ALA A 64 -3.87 9.92 10.51
CA ALA A 64 -4.53 10.30 11.76
C ALA A 64 -3.62 11.22 12.59
N GLY A 65 -4.24 12.14 13.34
CA GLY A 65 -3.54 12.99 14.30
C GLY A 65 -2.45 13.88 13.67
N GLY A 66 -2.67 14.35 12.45
CA GLY A 66 -1.74 15.20 11.69
C GLY A 66 -0.65 14.46 10.93
N SER A 67 -0.60 13.13 11.03
CA SER A 67 0.41 12.28 10.39
C SER A 67 -0.20 11.42 9.29
N VAL A 68 0.56 11.17 8.22
CA VAL A 68 0.21 10.14 7.23
C VAL A 68 0.51 8.77 7.84
N ILE A 69 -0.41 7.82 7.68
CA ILE A 69 -0.25 6.47 8.20
C ILE A 69 -0.02 5.51 7.04
N VAL A 70 1.07 4.74 7.12
CA VAL A 70 1.22 3.50 6.37
C VAL A 70 0.58 2.41 7.21
N TRP A 71 -0.61 1.99 6.80
CA TRP A 71 -1.49 1.08 7.52
C TRP A 71 -0.97 -0.35 7.54
N PRO A 72 -1.31 -1.16 8.57
CA PRO A 72 -0.86 -2.54 8.66
C PRO A 72 -1.32 -3.36 7.47
N HIS A 73 -0.49 -4.30 7.04
CA HIS A 73 -0.83 -5.30 6.02
C HIS A 73 -2.22 -5.92 6.26
N GLY A 74 -3.04 -5.93 5.21
CA GLY A 74 -4.40 -6.47 5.26
C GLY A 74 -5.45 -5.43 5.68
N THR A 75 -5.05 -4.16 5.82
CA THR A 75 -6.02 -3.06 5.87
C THR A 75 -6.76 -2.97 4.54
N GLU A 76 -8.08 -2.91 4.61
CA GLU A 76 -8.97 -2.89 3.45
C GLU A 76 -9.83 -1.62 3.47
N VAL A 77 -10.10 -1.04 2.30
CA VAL A 77 -11.19 -0.05 2.17
C VAL A 77 -12.50 -0.81 2.03
N VAL A 78 -13.44 -0.57 2.95
CA VAL A 78 -14.73 -1.29 3.03
C VAL A 78 -15.93 -0.44 2.63
N ASP A 79 -15.77 0.89 2.58
CA ASP A 79 -16.73 1.85 2.03
C ASP A 79 -15.95 3.04 1.45
N ASP A 80 -16.41 3.62 0.34
CA ASP A 80 -15.79 4.76 -0.33
C ASP A 80 -16.53 6.09 -0.10
N ASP A 81 -17.76 6.07 0.44
CA ASP A 81 -18.56 7.27 0.69
C ASP A 81 -19.52 7.13 1.91
N PRO A 82 -19.09 7.54 3.13
CA PRO A 82 -17.79 8.13 3.46
C PRO A 82 -16.69 7.06 3.55
N LEU A 83 -15.47 7.43 3.15
CA LEU A 83 -14.30 6.55 3.21
C LEU A 83 -14.17 5.86 4.58
N THR A 84 -14.18 4.53 4.55
CA THR A 84 -14.12 3.67 5.73
C THR A 84 -13.12 2.54 5.48
N ILE A 85 -12.22 2.31 6.44
CA ILE A 85 -11.23 1.23 6.39
C ILE A 85 -11.46 0.18 7.47
N ALA A 86 -11.17 -1.08 7.18
CA ALA A 86 -11.04 -2.15 8.16
C ALA A 86 -9.56 -2.41 8.42
N VAL A 87 -9.14 -2.27 9.68
CA VAL A 87 -7.76 -2.46 10.13
C VAL A 87 -7.67 -3.79 10.89
N PRO A 88 -6.88 -4.77 10.42
CA PRO A 88 -6.77 -6.09 11.04
C PRO A 88 -6.38 -6.01 12.52
N GLY A 89 -7.21 -6.57 13.40
CA GLY A 89 -6.95 -6.58 14.84
C GLY A 89 -7.34 -5.31 15.60
N HIS A 90 -7.74 -4.23 14.91
CA HIS A 90 -8.12 -2.96 15.54
C HIS A 90 -9.62 -2.66 15.38
N GLY A 91 -10.19 -2.84 14.17
CA GLY A 91 -11.61 -2.59 13.92
C GLY A 91 -11.88 -1.93 12.58
N THR A 92 -13.05 -1.30 12.45
CA THR A 92 -13.47 -0.55 11.26
C THR A 92 -13.64 0.92 11.64
N TYR A 93 -13.09 1.82 10.84
CA TYR A 93 -13.00 3.25 11.12
C TYR A 93 -13.35 4.08 9.89
N GLY A 94 -14.24 5.05 10.07
CA GLY A 94 -14.56 6.08 9.09
C GLY A 94 -13.77 7.37 9.35
N LEU A 95 -13.78 8.28 8.38
CA LEU A 95 -13.22 9.61 8.56
C LEU A 95 -13.82 10.31 9.78
N GLY A 96 -12.96 10.89 10.62
CA GLY A 96 -13.34 11.57 11.85
C GLY A 96 -13.39 10.67 13.09
N ASP A 97 -13.30 9.34 12.96
CA ASP A 97 -13.21 8.42 14.10
C ASP A 97 -11.85 8.51 14.80
N GLU A 98 -11.81 8.15 16.08
CA GLU A 98 -10.55 8.06 16.83
C GLU A 98 -9.97 6.66 16.67
N VAL A 99 -8.73 6.57 16.19
CA VAL A 99 -8.00 5.31 16.01
C VAL A 99 -6.73 5.29 16.87
N GLU A 100 -6.35 4.11 17.35
CA GLU A 100 -5.09 3.88 18.07
C GLU A 100 -4.39 2.67 17.46
N VAL A 101 -3.11 2.85 17.10
CA VAL A 101 -2.29 1.81 16.47
C VAL A 101 -0.88 1.82 17.05
N GLY A 102 -0.25 0.65 17.11
CA GLY A 102 1.18 0.53 17.42
C GLY A 102 2.03 0.81 16.18
N GLY A 103 3.26 1.26 16.37
CA GLY A 103 4.16 1.51 15.24
C GLY A 103 5.35 2.40 15.54
N GLY A 104 5.74 3.22 14.57
CA GLY A 104 6.78 4.22 14.75
C GLY A 104 6.90 5.15 13.54
N PHE A 105 7.44 6.35 13.78
CA PHE A 105 7.69 7.31 12.73
C PHE A 105 8.90 6.91 11.88
N VAL A 106 8.72 6.91 10.56
CA VAL A 106 9.76 6.65 9.57
C VAL A 106 10.20 7.93 8.87
N LEU A 107 9.38 8.99 8.98
CA LEU A 107 9.71 10.35 8.60
C LEU A 107 9.14 11.29 9.66
N GLU A 108 10.01 12.10 10.25
CA GLU A 108 9.65 13.17 11.21
C GLU A 108 10.33 14.46 10.77
N HIS A 109 9.54 15.50 10.49
CA HIS A 109 10.04 16.82 10.10
C HIS A 109 10.65 17.58 11.28
N SER A 110 10.26 17.25 12.51
CA SER A 110 10.77 17.91 13.72
C SER A 110 12.23 17.56 14.03
N SER A 111 12.72 16.41 13.56
CA SER A 111 14.03 15.87 13.96
C SER A 111 15.12 16.03 12.90
N ARG A 112 14.76 16.21 11.63
CA ARG A 112 15.69 16.38 10.50
C ARG A 112 15.08 17.20 9.37
N ASN A 113 15.94 17.88 8.61
CA ASN A 113 15.55 18.50 7.35
C ASN A 113 15.65 17.45 6.23
N TRP A 114 14.51 17.00 5.70
CA TRP A 114 14.45 15.96 4.67
C TRP A 114 14.44 16.58 3.27
N GLU A 115 15.13 15.95 2.32
CA GLU A 115 14.94 16.24 0.90
C GLU A 115 13.61 15.59 0.48
N LEU A 116 12.59 16.41 0.25
CA LEU A 116 11.23 15.94 -0.04
C LEU A 116 11.21 15.21 -1.39
N GLY A 117 10.64 14.01 -1.40
CA GLY A 117 10.52 13.16 -2.57
C GLY A 117 9.86 11.82 -2.20
N PRO A 118 9.44 11.02 -3.19
CA PRO A 118 8.93 9.69 -2.90
C PRO A 118 10.01 8.85 -2.22
N PHE A 119 9.62 8.08 -1.21
CA PHE A 119 10.50 7.17 -0.49
C PHE A 119 9.78 5.88 -0.13
N ASP A 120 10.52 4.77 -0.07
CA ASP A 120 9.96 3.45 0.19
C ASP A 120 9.93 3.13 1.69
N VAL A 121 8.76 2.70 2.17
CA VAL A 121 8.51 2.26 3.54
C VAL A 121 7.78 0.93 3.47
N ALA A 122 8.41 -0.13 4.01
CA ALA A 122 7.78 -1.45 4.15
C ALA A 122 7.08 -1.91 2.85
N GLY A 123 7.78 -1.84 1.73
CA GLY A 123 7.27 -2.28 0.43
C GLY A 123 6.28 -1.34 -0.25
N VAL A 124 6.02 -0.15 0.31
CA VAL A 124 5.16 0.89 -0.28
C VAL A 124 5.96 2.16 -0.57
N THR A 125 5.79 2.72 -1.77
CA THR A 125 6.34 4.04 -2.09
C THR A 125 5.37 5.12 -1.60
N VAL A 126 5.82 5.96 -0.68
CA VAL A 126 5.05 7.10 -0.16
C VAL A 126 5.08 8.22 -1.20
N PRO A 127 3.91 8.72 -1.68
CA PRO A 127 3.87 9.84 -2.62
C PRO A 127 4.45 11.13 -2.02
N ALA A 128 5.07 11.97 -2.85
CA ALA A 128 5.69 13.22 -2.40
C ALA A 128 4.72 14.14 -1.62
N PRO A 129 3.46 14.35 -2.03
CA PRO A 129 2.52 15.17 -1.25
C PRO A 129 2.25 14.60 0.16
N CYS A 130 2.29 13.29 0.31
CA CYS A 130 2.11 12.63 1.60
C CYS A 130 3.38 12.72 2.46
N ALA A 131 4.55 12.74 1.81
CA ALA A 131 5.84 12.92 2.46
C ALA A 131 6.08 14.36 2.97
N GLU A 132 5.22 15.33 2.65
CA GLU A 132 5.21 16.67 3.27
C GLU A 132 4.69 16.65 4.72
N HIS A 133 4.16 15.51 5.17
CA HIS A 133 3.69 15.25 6.52
C HIS A 133 4.57 14.22 7.22
N ASP A 134 4.54 14.19 8.56
CA ASP A 134 5.16 13.10 9.30
C ASP A 134 4.51 11.77 8.91
N VAL A 135 5.33 10.74 8.73
CA VAL A 135 4.89 9.43 8.26
C VAL A 135 5.09 8.39 9.34
N PHE A 136 3.99 7.80 9.77
CA PHE A 136 3.94 6.75 10.79
C PHE A 136 3.68 5.40 10.14
N LEU A 137 4.55 4.43 10.40
CA LEU A 137 4.35 3.04 9.97
C LEU A 137 3.63 2.27 11.08
N ALA A 138 2.36 1.96 10.85
CA ALA A 138 1.49 1.21 11.76
C ALA A 138 1.64 -0.31 11.58
N ARG A 139 1.22 -1.08 12.60
CA ARG A 139 1.40 -2.54 12.67
C ARG A 139 0.26 -3.23 13.38
#